data_AF-A0A8C9KZR3-F1
#
_entry.id   AF-A0A8C9KZR3-F1
#
_cell.length_a   1.000
_cell.length_b   1.000
_cell.length_c   1.000
_cell.angle_alpha   90.00
_cell.angle_beta   90.00
_cell.angle_gamma   90.00
#
_symmetry.space_group_name_H-M   'P 1'
#
loop_
_entity.id
_entity.type
_entity.pdbx_description
1 polymer ?
#
loop_
_entity_poly.entity_id
_entity_poly.type
_entity_poly.pdbx_seq_one_letter_code
_entity_poly.pdbx_strand_id
1 'polypeptide(L)'
;NGCSHVPLGVTGDTGPGVLTLPLADAWTRRWVESKHKPDYGRFVLTAGKFYGDAEKDKGIQTSQDARFYALSSRFEPFSNRDKTLVVQFTVKHEQNIDCGGGYVKLFPASLSQEDMHGDSEYNIMFGGLLRVGSALP
;
A
#
# COMPACT_ATOMS: atom_id res chain seq x y z
N ASN A 1 10.97 9.75 -15.81
CA ASN A 1 10.43 8.41 -16.12
C ASN A 1 10.00 7.75 -14.82
N GLY A 2 8.71 7.87 -14.52
CA GLY A 2 8.14 7.71 -13.18
C GLY A 2 7.98 6.24 -12.79
N CYS A 3 8.72 5.82 -11.77
CA CYS A 3 8.46 4.55 -11.10
C CYS A 3 7.13 4.65 -10.35
N SER A 4 6.29 3.63 -10.48
CA SER A 4 5.04 3.58 -9.71
C SER A 4 5.35 3.31 -8.25
N HIS A 5 5.05 4.27 -7.39
CA HIS A 5 5.23 4.16 -5.94
C HIS A 5 3.85 3.95 -5.32
N VAL A 6 3.70 2.88 -4.56
CA VAL A 6 2.49 2.59 -3.79
C VAL A 6 2.83 2.79 -2.32
N PRO A 7 2.43 3.89 -1.67
CA PRO A 7 2.44 3.98 -0.22
C PRO A 7 1.13 3.38 0.28
N LEU A 8 1.15 2.11 0.67
CA LEU A 8 -0.01 1.53 1.37
C LEU A 8 0.04 1.99 2.83
N GLY A 9 -0.93 2.82 3.22
CA GLY A 9 -1.08 3.28 4.60
C GLY A 9 -1.67 2.19 5.49
N VAL A 10 -0.89 1.64 6.42
CA VAL A 10 -1.38 0.75 7.49
C VAL A 10 -1.04 1.40 8.82
N THR A 11 -1.85 1.21 9.84
CA THR A 11 -1.46 1.49 11.23
C THR A 11 -2.13 0.38 12.09
N GLY A 12 -1.85 0.19 13.38
CA GLY A 12 -2.10 -1.07 14.12
C GLY A 12 -2.97 -0.97 15.38
N ASP A 13 -3.34 -2.12 15.96
CA ASP A 13 -4.19 -2.29 17.15
C ASP A 13 -3.40 -2.75 18.41
N THR A 14 -3.98 -2.54 19.60
CA THR A 14 -3.44 -2.82 20.94
C THR A 14 -3.78 -4.22 21.48
N GLY A 15 -2.74 -5.02 21.73
CA GLY A 15 -2.79 -6.37 22.34
C GLY A 15 -1.92 -7.35 21.54
N PRO A 16 -1.72 -8.61 21.94
CA PRO A 16 -1.33 -9.66 20.98
C PRO A 16 -2.50 -9.86 19.99
N GLY A 17 -2.72 -8.87 19.12
CA GLY A 17 -3.85 -8.75 18.23
C GLY A 17 -3.33 -8.49 16.83
N VAL A 18 -3.56 -9.44 15.93
CA VAL A 18 -3.19 -9.32 14.53
C VAL A 18 -4.23 -8.44 13.84
N LEU A 19 -3.87 -7.20 13.51
CA LEU A 19 -4.71 -6.39 12.63
C LEU A 19 -4.63 -6.97 11.21
N THR A 20 -5.75 -7.53 10.75
CA THR A 20 -5.92 -7.96 9.37
C THR A 20 -6.82 -6.96 8.65
N LEU A 21 -6.38 -6.44 7.50
CA LEU A 21 -7.19 -5.59 6.64
C LEU A 21 -7.80 -6.44 5.51
N PRO A 22 -9.00 -7.04 5.69
CA PRO A 22 -9.58 -7.90 4.67
C PRO A 22 -9.98 -7.10 3.42
N LEU A 23 -9.63 -7.64 2.25
CA LEU A 23 -9.95 -7.11 0.93
C LEU A 23 -11.22 -7.79 0.37
N ALA A 24 -12.33 -7.71 1.12
CA ALA A 24 -13.63 -8.16 0.64
C ALA A 24 -14.26 -7.12 -0.31
N ASP A 25 -15.36 -7.46 -0.99
CA ASP A 25 -16.01 -6.61 -2.02
C ASP A 25 -16.30 -5.16 -1.59
N ALA A 26 -16.47 -4.91 -0.29
CA ALA A 26 -16.65 -3.56 0.28
C ALA A 26 -15.33 -2.85 0.68
N TRP A 27 -14.20 -3.21 0.07
CA TRP A 27 -12.88 -2.64 0.41
C TRP A 27 -12.85 -1.11 0.27
N THR A 28 -13.56 -0.55 -0.71
CA THR A 28 -13.67 0.91 -0.94
C THR A 28 -14.25 1.69 0.23
N ARG A 29 -14.91 1.04 1.20
CA ARG A 29 -15.37 1.69 2.45
C ARG A 29 -14.24 1.93 3.46
N ARG A 30 -13.17 1.13 3.39
CA ARG A 30 -12.03 1.18 4.33
C ARG A 30 -10.83 1.92 3.77
N TRP A 31 -10.69 1.92 2.44
CA TRP A 31 -9.56 2.50 1.76
C TRP A 31 -9.94 3.86 1.15
N VAL A 32 -9.09 4.86 1.36
CA VAL A 32 -9.28 6.23 0.89
C VAL A 32 -8.17 6.57 -0.10
N GLU A 33 -8.56 6.98 -1.29
CA GLU A 33 -7.66 7.53 -2.31
C GLU A 33 -7.33 8.99 -1.98
N SER A 34 -6.06 9.35 -2.10
CA SER A 34 -5.64 10.73 -1.95
C SER A 34 -6.11 11.58 -3.14
N LYS A 35 -6.47 12.83 -2.87
CA LYS A 35 -6.83 13.86 -3.83
C LYS A 35 -5.72 14.90 -4.01
N HIS A 36 -4.56 14.71 -3.38
CA HIS A 36 -3.42 15.64 -3.46
C HIS A 36 -2.97 15.91 -4.91
N LYS A 37 -3.11 14.92 -5.81
CA LYS A 37 -2.88 15.08 -7.25
C LYS A 37 -4.10 14.57 -8.03
N PRO A 38 -4.51 15.29 -9.09
CA PRO A 38 -5.65 14.87 -9.91
C PRO A 38 -5.34 13.65 -10.79
N ASP A 39 -4.07 13.29 -10.94
CA ASP A 39 -3.60 12.32 -11.93
C ASP A 39 -3.03 11.03 -11.29
N TYR A 40 -3.40 10.77 -10.03
CA TYR A 40 -3.11 9.51 -9.36
C TYR A 40 -3.73 8.32 -10.12
N GLY A 41 -3.01 7.20 -10.10
CA GLY A 41 -3.46 5.95 -10.67
C GLY A 41 -4.58 5.31 -9.84
N ARG A 42 -5.43 4.56 -10.51
CA ARG A 42 -6.59 3.89 -9.91
C ARG A 42 -6.27 2.47 -9.45
N PHE A 43 -6.84 2.10 -8.33
CA PHE A 43 -6.79 0.75 -7.82
C PHE A 43 -8.00 -0.07 -8.25
N VAL A 44 -7.78 -1.36 -8.50
CA VAL A 44 -8.84 -2.31 -8.80
C VAL A 44 -8.71 -3.54 -7.91
N LEU A 45 -9.84 -4.15 -7.54
CA LEU A 45 -9.86 -5.41 -6.81
C LEU A 45 -9.89 -6.57 -7.81
N THR A 46 -8.86 -7.41 -7.80
CA THR A 46 -8.75 -8.54 -8.73
C THR A 46 -7.75 -9.57 -8.22
N ALA A 47 -7.91 -10.83 -8.63
CA ALA A 47 -6.93 -11.89 -8.40
C ALA A 47 -5.80 -11.89 -9.47
N GLY A 48 -5.93 -11.05 -10.50
CA GLY A 48 -5.01 -10.97 -11.64
C GLY A 48 -5.27 -12.04 -12.70
N LYS A 49 -4.31 -12.25 -13.61
CA LYS A 49 -4.41 -13.20 -14.74
C LYS A 49 -4.20 -14.65 -14.32
N PHE A 50 -3.43 -14.89 -13.27
CA PHE A 50 -3.20 -16.23 -12.72
C PHE A 50 -3.32 -16.20 -11.20
N TYR A 51 -3.99 -17.16 -10.62
CA TYR A 51 -4.27 -17.23 -9.19
C TYR A 51 -4.36 -18.69 -8.76
N GLY A 52 -4.12 -18.96 -7.48
CA GLY A 52 -4.42 -20.25 -6.87
C GLY A 52 -5.91 -20.39 -6.55
N ASP A 53 -6.50 -19.33 -5.99
CA ASP A 53 -7.91 -19.25 -5.63
C ASP A 53 -8.47 -17.86 -6.00
N ALA A 54 -9.45 -17.82 -6.91
CA ALA A 54 -9.99 -16.59 -7.50
C ALA A 54 -10.60 -15.62 -6.47
N GLU A 55 -11.04 -16.13 -5.32
CA GLU A 55 -11.66 -15.32 -4.28
C GLU A 55 -10.67 -14.97 -3.18
N LYS A 56 -9.83 -15.92 -2.75
CA LYS A 56 -8.83 -15.66 -1.69
C LYS A 56 -7.65 -14.82 -2.16
N ASP A 57 -7.30 -14.89 -3.44
CA ASP A 57 -6.16 -14.16 -3.99
C ASP A 57 -6.53 -12.77 -4.50
N LYS A 58 -7.79 -12.32 -4.31
CA LYS A 58 -8.17 -10.95 -4.63
C LYS A 58 -7.35 -9.95 -3.82
N GLY A 59 -6.67 -9.08 -4.55
CA GLY A 59 -5.83 -8.02 -4.00
C GLY A 59 -6.13 -6.67 -4.62
N ILE A 60 -5.59 -5.62 -4.00
CA ILE A 60 -5.57 -4.28 -4.55
C ILE A 60 -4.46 -4.22 -5.61
N GLN A 61 -4.84 -4.08 -6.88
CA GLN A 61 -3.93 -4.01 -8.01
C GLN A 61 -3.90 -2.58 -8.59
N THR A 62 -2.70 -2.13 -8.99
CA THR A 62 -2.50 -0.91 -9.77
C THR A 62 -2.93 -1.14 -11.23
N SER A 63 -3.77 -0.27 -11.78
CA SER A 63 -4.39 -0.50 -13.11
C SER A 63 -3.77 0.29 -14.27
N GLN A 64 -2.84 1.20 -14.00
CA GLN A 64 -2.28 2.16 -14.95
C GLN A 64 -0.75 2.27 -14.83
N ASP A 65 -0.07 2.22 -15.97
CA ASP A 65 1.40 2.32 -16.01
C ASP A 65 1.91 3.75 -15.75
N ALA A 66 3.12 3.85 -15.21
CA ALA A 66 3.83 5.11 -14.95
C ALA A 66 3.04 6.16 -14.14
N ARG A 67 2.11 5.69 -13.30
CA ARG A 67 1.35 6.52 -12.36
C ARG A 67 1.90 6.43 -10.96
N PHE A 68 1.80 7.53 -10.22
CA PHE A 68 1.87 7.50 -8.77
C PHE A 68 0.55 7.00 -8.21
N TYR A 69 0.63 6.30 -7.08
CA TYR A 69 -0.52 5.77 -6.39
C TYR A 69 -0.52 6.28 -4.96
N ALA A 70 -1.70 6.48 -4.39
CA ALA A 70 -1.84 6.96 -3.02
C ALA A 70 -3.17 6.46 -2.44
N LEU A 71 -3.09 5.38 -1.67
CA LEU A 71 -4.23 4.76 -1.01
C LEU A 71 -3.88 4.41 0.42
N SER A 72 -4.75 4.78 1.35
CA SER A 72 -4.53 4.55 2.78
C SER A 72 -5.76 3.96 3.44
N SER A 73 -5.56 3.18 4.50
CA SER A 73 -6.64 2.73 5.36
C SER A 73 -6.37 3.15 6.80
N ARG A 74 -7.42 3.58 7.49
CA ARG A 74 -7.38 3.97 8.90
C ARG A 74 -7.96 2.85 9.76
N PHE A 75 -7.39 2.68 10.95
CA PHE A 75 -7.81 1.82 12.05
C PHE A 75 -7.45 2.58 13.35
N GLU A 76 -7.74 1.98 14.50
CA GLU A 76 -7.57 2.62 15.81
C GLU A 76 -6.11 3.00 16.12
N PRO A 77 -5.79 4.25 16.47
CA PRO A 77 -4.43 4.65 16.80
C PRO A 77 -3.83 3.85 17.96
N PHE A 78 -2.54 3.51 17.86
CA PHE A 78 -1.82 2.76 18.89
C PHE A 78 -0.37 3.25 19.03
N SER A 79 0.33 2.76 20.06
CA SER A 79 1.77 2.92 20.24
C SER A 79 2.43 1.56 20.43
N ASN A 80 3.56 1.35 19.77
CA ASN A 80 4.42 0.17 19.95
C ASN A 80 5.54 0.41 20.99
N ARG A 81 5.45 1.46 21.82
CA ARG A 81 6.44 1.68 22.88
C ARG A 81 6.47 0.45 23.80
N ASP A 82 7.67 -0.07 24.04
CA ASP A 82 7.92 -1.27 24.86
C ASP A 82 7.21 -2.55 24.35
N LYS A 83 6.82 -2.57 23.07
CA LYS A 83 6.12 -3.69 22.41
C LYS A 83 6.73 -4.00 21.05
N THR A 84 6.73 -5.27 20.65
CA THR A 84 7.12 -5.67 19.30
C THR A 84 6.04 -5.28 18.29
N LEU A 85 6.43 -4.63 17.21
CA LEU A 85 5.58 -4.36 16.05
C LEU A 85 5.95 -5.29 14.90
N VAL A 86 4.97 -6.00 14.35
CA VAL A 86 5.12 -6.82 13.15
C VAL A 86 4.23 -6.26 12.05
N VAL A 87 4.82 -5.99 10.88
CA VAL A 87 4.10 -5.56 9.68
C VAL A 87 4.29 -6.63 8.62
N GLN A 88 3.21 -7.21 8.14
CA GLN A 88 3.23 -8.24 7.12
C GLN A 88 2.25 -7.91 6.01
N PHE A 89 2.71 -8.07 4.77
CA PHE A 89 1.89 -7.95 3.57
C PHE A 89 2.51 -8.80 2.46
N THR A 90 1.72 -9.12 1.45
CA THR A 90 2.16 -9.88 0.28
C THR A 90 2.14 -8.98 -0.94
N VAL A 91 3.21 -9.01 -1.74
CA VAL A 91 3.28 -8.32 -3.03
C VAL A 91 3.43 -9.34 -4.13
N LYS A 92 2.61 -9.20 -5.17
CA LYS A 92 2.70 -9.98 -6.40
C LYS A 92 2.95 -9.04 -7.55
N HIS A 93 4.13 -9.15 -8.17
CA HIS A 93 4.44 -8.47 -9.43
C HIS A 93 4.05 -9.38 -10.58
N GLU A 94 2.79 -9.28 -11.01
CA GLU A 94 2.27 -10.11 -12.10
C GLU A 94 2.75 -9.64 -13.48
N GLN A 95 2.89 -8.33 -13.65
CA GLN A 95 3.48 -7.73 -14.83
C GLN A 95 5.00 -7.70 -14.72
N ASN A 96 5.68 -7.81 -15.86
CA ASN A 96 7.12 -7.56 -15.95
C ASN A 96 7.36 -6.06 -15.69
N ILE A 97 7.58 -5.69 -14.42
CA ILE A 97 7.84 -4.30 -14.06
C ILE A 97 9.32 -3.97 -14.20
N ASP A 98 9.60 -2.90 -14.95
CA ASP A 98 10.95 -2.35 -15.05
C ASP A 98 11.28 -1.45 -13.85
N CYS A 99 10.28 -0.74 -13.30
CA CYS A 99 10.43 0.09 -12.10
C CYS A 99 9.13 0.25 -11.30
N GLY A 100 9.11 -0.20 -10.05
CA GLY A 100 7.93 -0.09 -9.18
C GLY A 100 8.24 -0.37 -7.71
N GLY A 101 7.54 0.34 -6.82
CA GLY A 101 7.59 0.15 -5.38
C GLY A 101 6.43 -0.72 -4.89
N GLY A 102 6.76 -1.78 -4.16
CA GLY A 102 5.84 -2.64 -3.42
C GLY A 102 6.10 -2.50 -1.92
N TYR A 103 5.90 -1.29 -1.39
CA TYR A 103 6.13 -1.00 0.01
C TYR A 103 4.89 -0.41 0.68
N VAL A 104 4.91 -0.39 2.00
CA VAL A 104 3.86 0.20 2.83
C VAL A 104 4.46 1.30 3.68
N LYS A 105 3.66 2.30 4.05
CA LYS A 105 4.03 3.36 4.99
C LYS A 105 3.09 3.32 6.18
N LEU A 106 3.62 3.39 7.40
CA LEU A 106 2.82 3.61 8.60
C LEU A 106 2.87 5.09 8.97
N PHE A 107 1.71 5.71 9.11
CA PHE A 107 1.57 7.15 9.32
C PHE A 107 1.15 7.48 10.75
N PRO A 108 1.41 8.69 11.26
CA PRO A 108 0.76 9.15 12.48
C PRO A 108 -0.74 9.32 12.24
N ALA A 109 -1.54 9.25 13.32
CA ALA A 109 -3.00 9.41 13.24
C ALA A 109 -3.43 10.79 12.72
N SER A 110 -2.54 11.78 12.78
CA SER A 110 -2.73 13.14 12.28
C SER A 110 -2.71 13.26 10.75
N LEU A 111 -2.34 12.21 10.01
CA LEU A 111 -2.36 12.23 8.55
C LEU A 111 -3.77 12.53 8.03
N SER A 112 -3.87 13.50 7.12
CA SER A 112 -5.04 13.68 6.25
C SER A 112 -4.97 12.68 5.09
N GLN A 113 -5.84 11.68 5.07
CA GLN A 113 -5.83 10.63 4.03
C GLN A 113 -6.11 11.21 2.63
N GLU A 114 -6.96 12.23 2.54
CA GLU A 114 -7.29 12.88 1.28
C GLU A 114 -6.14 13.74 0.72
N ASP A 115 -5.13 14.05 1.53
CA ASP A 115 -3.95 14.82 1.12
C ASP A 115 -2.65 14.01 1.19
N MET A 116 -2.74 12.68 1.31
CA MET A 116 -1.56 11.82 1.40
C MET A 116 -0.73 11.86 0.11
N HIS A 117 0.59 12.00 0.23
CA HIS A 117 1.52 12.06 -0.90
C HIS A 117 2.92 11.55 -0.53
N GLY A 118 3.87 11.68 -1.46
CA GLY A 118 5.23 11.16 -1.31
C GLY A 118 5.99 11.75 -0.10
N ASP A 119 5.78 13.04 0.16
CA ASP A 119 6.46 13.83 1.18
C ASP A 119 5.69 13.91 2.50
N SER A 120 4.51 13.30 2.60
CA SER A 120 3.77 13.20 3.85
C SER A 120 4.62 12.49 4.91
N GLU A 121 4.68 13.05 6.11
CA GLU A 121 5.43 12.50 7.24
C GLU A 121 4.92 11.10 7.60
N TYR A 122 5.84 10.14 7.74
CA TYR A 122 5.55 8.75 8.09
C TYR A 122 6.47 8.29 9.22
N ASN A 123 5.98 7.35 10.03
CA ASN A 123 6.76 6.73 11.11
C ASN A 123 7.69 5.63 10.57
N ILE A 124 7.16 4.76 9.69
CA ILE A 124 7.87 3.59 9.16
C ILE A 124 7.56 3.44 7.68
N MET A 125 8.57 3.08 6.87
CA MET A 125 8.40 2.61 5.50
C MET A 125 9.02 1.22 5.40
N PHE A 126 8.28 0.25 4.86
CA PHE A 126 8.73 -1.15 4.79
C PHE A 126 8.28 -1.81 3.48
N GLY A 127 9.20 -2.45 2.77
CA GLY A 127 8.92 -3.23 1.56
C GLY A 127 10.00 -3.18 0.50
N GLY A 128 9.71 -3.79 -0.64
CA GLY A 128 10.64 -3.89 -1.77
C GLY A 128 10.49 -2.71 -2.74
N LEU A 129 11.62 -2.22 -3.25
CA LEU A 129 11.67 -1.36 -4.42
C LEU A 129 12.33 -2.15 -5.56
N LEU A 130 11.58 -2.44 -6.62
CA LEU A 130 12.11 -3.10 -7.81
C LEU A 130 12.50 -2.06 -8.85
N ARG A 131 13.78 -2.05 -9.24
CA ARG A 131 14.31 -1.32 -10.40
C ARG A 131 15.18 -2.25 -11.23
N VAL A 132 14.74 -2.56 -12.43
CA VAL A 132 15.50 -3.33 -13.42
C VAL A 132 16.27 -2.30 -14.28
N GLY A 133 17.61 -2.31 -14.18
CA GLY A 133 18.46 -1.52 -15.09
C GLY A 133 19.17 -0.28 -14.52
N SER A 134 19.46 -0.21 -13.21
CA SER A 134 20.52 0.68 -12.72
C SER A 134 21.50 -0.10 -11.85
N ALA A 135 22.43 -0.81 -12.48
CA ALA A 135 23.79 -0.80 -11.96
C ALA A 135 24.18 0.68 -11.86
N LEU A 136 24.38 1.16 -10.63
CA LEU A 136 25.00 2.44 -10.37
C LEU A 136 26.34 2.49 -11.14
N PRO A 137 26.70 3.58 -11.85
CA PRO A 137 28.08 4.03 -11.81
C PRO A 137 28.42 4.53 -10.40
#